data_AF-A0A916SIL3-F1
#
_entry.id   AF-A0A916SIL3-F1
#
_cell.length_a   1.000
_cell.length_b   1.000
_cell.length_c   1.000
_cell.angle_alpha   90.00
_cell.angle_beta   90.00
_cell.angle_gamma   90.00
#
_symmetry.space_group_name_H-M   'P 1'
#
loop_
_entity.id
_entity.type
_entity.pdbx_description
1 polymer ?
#
loop_
_entity_poly.entity_id
_entity_poly.type
_entity_poly.pdbx_seq_one_letter_code
_entity_poly.pdbx_strand_id
1 'polypeptide(L)' 'MRTAKKAGDDELVAAARRRVGLAKLGLGERGPYWWEQPEADRLAQAQTALRDLDAIAG' A
#
# COMPACT_ATOMS: atom_id res chain seq x y z
N MET A 1 -29.14 -2.73 -15.06
CA MET A 1 -28.03 -3.64 -14.69
C MET A 1 -26.61 -3.14 -15.00
N ARG A 2 -26.39 -2.04 -15.73
CA ARG A 2 -25.03 -1.59 -16.10
C ARG A 2 -24.31 -0.78 -15.01
N THR A 3 -25.06 -0.12 -14.12
CA THR A 3 -24.56 0.72 -13.02
C THR A 3 -23.91 -0.08 -11.90
N ALA A 4 -24.53 -1.19 -11.47
CA ALA A 4 -23.98 -2.06 -10.43
C ALA A 4 -22.63 -2.68 -10.83
N LYS A 5 -22.47 -3.07 -12.11
CA LYS A 5 -21.20 -3.58 -12.62
C LYS A 5 -20.09 -2.52 -12.56
N LYS A 6 -20.39 -1.30 -13.01
CA LYS A 6 -19.44 -0.19 -12.97
C LYS A 6 -19.02 0.17 -11.53
N ALA A 7 -19.96 0.18 -10.60
CA ALA A 7 -19.67 0.42 -9.19
C ALA A 7 -18.70 -0.64 -8.62
N GLY A 8 -18.90 -1.93 -8.95
CA GLY A 8 -17.98 -2.99 -8.57
C GLY A 8 -16.58 -2.83 -9.19
N ASP A 9 -16.51 -2.43 -10.46
CA ASP A 9 -15.21 -2.15 -11.12
C ASP A 9 -14.46 -0.99 -10.43
N ASP A 10 -15.18 0.08 -10.07
CA ASP A 10 -14.62 1.25 -9.38
C ASP A 10 -14.11 0.88 -7.96
N GLU A 11 -14.84 0.03 -7.23
CA GLU A 11 -14.44 -0.49 -5.93
C GLU A 11 -13.19 -1.38 -6.01
N LEU A 12 -13.10 -2.25 -7.02
CA LEU A 12 -11.94 -3.10 -7.28
C LEU A 12 -10.69 -2.27 -7.60
N VAL A 13 -10.84 -1.22 -8.43
CA VAL A 13 -9.75 -0.29 -8.75
C VAL A 13 -9.30 0.46 -7.49
N ALA A 14 -10.24 0.90 -6.64
CA ALA A 14 -9.92 1.56 -5.39
C ALA A 14 -9.15 0.63 -4.43
N ALA A 15 -9.53 -0.64 -4.33
CA ALA A 15 -8.82 -1.64 -3.53
C ALA A 15 -7.39 -1.88 -4.04
N ALA A 16 -7.22 -2.02 -5.36
CA ALA A 16 -5.89 -2.18 -5.98
C ALA A 16 -4.99 -0.97 -5.70
N ARG A 17 -5.52 0.26 -5.81
CA ARG A 17 -4.79 1.50 -5.52
C ARG A 17 -4.37 1.59 -4.05
N ARG A 18 -5.25 1.20 -3.11
CA ARG A 18 -4.92 1.16 -1.67
C ARG A 18 -3.75 0.20 -1.41
N ARG A 19 -3.82 -1.03 -1.95
CA ARG A 19 -2.77 -2.05 -1.79
C ARG A 19 -1.42 -1.57 -2.35
N VAL A 20 -1.40 -1.01 -3.55
CA VAL A 20 -0.18 -0.48 -4.17
C VAL A 20 0.36 0.72 -3.38
N GLY A 21 -0.51 1.60 -2.89
CA GLY A 21 -0.12 2.74 -2.05
C GLY A 21 0.60 2.31 -0.77
N LEU A 22 0.07 1.32 -0.05
CA LEU A 22 0.68 0.78 1.16
C LEU A 22 2.06 0.15 0.86
N ALA A 23 2.17 -0.63 -0.20
CA ALA A 23 3.45 -1.23 -0.61
C ALA A 23 4.51 -0.15 -0.91
N LYS A 24 4.14 0.88 -1.68
CA LYS A 24 5.04 2.00 -2.01
C LYS A 24 5.48 2.79 -0.80
N LEU A 25 4.54 3.02 0.13
CA LEU A 25 4.85 3.68 1.40
C LEU A 25 5.82 2.84 2.23
N GLY A 26 5.62 1.51 2.29
CA GLY A 26 6.53 0.57 2.96
C GLY A 26 7.94 0.54 2.39
N LEU A 27 8.08 0.73 1.08
CA LEU A 27 9.37 0.81 0.39
C LEU A 27 10.08 2.16 0.56
N GLY A 28 9.45 3.14 1.21
CA GLY A 28 10.04 4.45 1.40
C GLY A 28 9.99 5.36 0.16
N GLU A 29 9.08 5.12 -0.81
CA GLU A 29 8.94 6.01 -1.99
C GLU A 29 8.56 7.46 -1.60
N ARG A 30 8.10 7.69 -0.36
CA ARG A 30 7.82 9.02 0.19
C ARG A 30 8.67 9.26 1.42
N GLY A 31 9.68 10.11 1.29
CA GLY A 31 10.62 10.45 2.36
C GLY A 31 11.98 10.88 1.82
N PRO A 32 12.97 11.12 2.71
CA PRO A 32 14.36 11.27 2.30
C PRO A 32 14.84 10.03 1.55
N TYR A 33 15.90 10.18 0.76
CA TYR A 33 16.44 9.08 -0.03
C TYR A 33 16.65 7.85 0.84
N TRP A 34 16.13 6.69 0.41
CA TRP A 34 16.13 5.49 1.27
C TRP A 34 17.55 5.03 1.62
N TRP A 35 18.55 5.29 0.79
CA TRP A 35 19.96 5.00 1.10
C TRP A 35 20.57 5.93 2.17
N GLU A 36 19.90 7.01 2.53
CA GLU A 36 20.29 7.90 3.64
C GLU A 36 19.59 7.54 4.96
N GLN A 37 18.61 6.62 4.93
CA GLN A 37 17.88 6.21 6.12
C GLN A 37 18.60 5.06 6.85
N PRO A 38 18.66 5.10 8.20
CA PRO A 38 19.12 3.97 8.99
C PRO A 38 18.39 2.68 8.61
N GLU A 39 19.12 1.56 8.58
CA GLU A 39 18.54 0.26 8.25
C GLU A 39 17.37 -0.12 9.16
N ALA A 40 17.46 0.18 10.46
CA ALA A 40 16.41 -0.08 11.43
C ALA A 40 15.08 0.62 11.07
N ASP A 41 15.15 1.87 10.62
CA ASP A 41 13.97 2.66 10.25
C ASP A 41 13.32 2.11 8.98
N ARG A 42 14.16 1.72 7.99
CA ARG A 42 13.68 1.06 6.77
C ARG A 42 12.98 -0.27 7.06
N LEU A 43 13.54 -1.08 7.95
CA LEU A 43 12.94 -2.35 8.36
C LEU A 43 11.60 -2.13 9.10
N ALA A 44 11.54 -1.15 10.01
CA ALA A 44 10.32 -0.82 10.74
C ALA A 44 9.20 -0.33 9.79
N GLN A 45 9.55 0.48 8.79
CA GLN A 45 8.63 0.95 7.75
C GLN A 45 8.10 -0.21 6.91
N ALA A 46 8.98 -1.10 6.45
CA ALA A 46 8.58 -2.28 5.68
C ALA A 46 7.66 -3.22 6.48
N GLN A 47 8.00 -3.49 7.74
CA GLN A 47 7.17 -4.33 8.61
C GLN A 47 5.78 -3.74 8.87
N THR A 48 5.69 -2.42 9.02
CA THR A 48 4.41 -1.73 9.19
C THR A 48 3.54 -1.87 7.95
N ALA A 49 4.10 -1.63 6.76
CA ALA A 49 3.36 -1.80 5.51
C ALA A 49 2.92 -3.25 5.27
N LEU A 50 3.73 -4.24 5.65
CA LEU A 50 3.32 -5.65 5.58
C LEU A 50 2.12 -5.94 6.46
N ARG A 51 2.11 -5.46 7.71
CA ARG A 51 0.93 -5.60 8.60
C ARG A 51 -0.32 -4.96 8.02
N ASP A 52 -0.19 -3.75 7.45
CA ASP A 52 -1.32 -3.06 6.84
C ASP A 52 -1.84 -3.80 5.60
N LEU A 53 -0.93 -4.38 4.80
CA LEU A 53 -1.28 -5.20 3.64
C LEU A 53 -2.01 -6.49 4.04
N ASP A 54 -1.57 -7.16 5.10
CA ASP A 54 -2.22 -8.36 5.62
C ASP A 54 -3.62 -8.03 6.16
N ALA A 55 -3.77 -6.90 6.85
CA ALA A 55 -5.05 -6.44 7.39
C ALA A 55 -6.11 -6.13 6.32
N ILE A 56 -5.70 -5.82 5.08
CA ILE A 56 -6.61 -5.59 3.95
C ILE A 56 -6.71 -6.78 2.98
N ALA A 57 -5.93 -7.85 3.22
CA ALA A 57 -5.94 -9.06 2.41
C ALA A 57 -6.85 -10.16 2.98
N GLY A 58 -7.11 -10.14 4.29
CA GLY A 58 -8.13 -10.95 4.96
C GLY A 58 -9.51 -10.34 4.90
#